data_AF-A0A5R9IBH0-F1
#
_entry.id   AF-A0A5R9IBH0-F1
#
_cell.length_a   1.000
_cell.length_b   1.000
_cell.length_c   1.000
_cell.angle_alpha   90.00
_cell.angle_beta   90.00
_cell.angle_gamma   90.00
#
_symmetry.space_group_name_H-M   'P 1'
#
loop_
_entity.id
_entity.type
_entity.pdbx_description
1 polymer ?
#
loop_
_entity_poly.entity_id
_entity_poly.type
_entity_poly.pdbx_seq_one_letter_code
_entity_poly.pdbx_strand_id
1 'polypeptide(L)'
;MKILVIGSGGREHALAWKASQSVGVEKVFVAPGNAGTITEAKLENVAISVGDIPALVEFAQQQKIELTIVGPEQPLVDGVVDAFQQAGLMISEDGTPKVIEYNCRFGDPETQPIMMRLQSDLVALCLGACAGKLDQATIEFDSRAAVGVVLAAKGYPASYPKGDVILGLETNKAVDRKTFHAGTTMKDGHVVTAGGRVLCATALGQSVTEAQQSAYQLLEEISWEGVSYRTDIAYRAIARENS
;
A
#
# COMPACT_ATOMS: atom_id res chain seq x y z
N MET A 1 11.01 -2.81 -16.93
CA MET A 1 9.56 -2.60 -17.09
C MET A 1 9.07 -1.43 -16.28
N LYS A 2 8.01 -0.76 -16.76
CA LYS A 2 7.31 0.32 -16.05
C LYS A 2 5.94 -0.15 -15.58
N ILE A 3 5.58 0.22 -14.36
CA ILE A 3 4.33 -0.19 -13.69
C ILE A 3 3.51 1.06 -13.36
N LEU A 4 2.18 0.95 -13.43
CA LEU A 4 1.25 1.96 -12.91
C LEU A 4 0.47 1.37 -11.72
N VAL A 5 0.47 2.06 -10.59
CA VAL A 5 -0.38 1.78 -9.43
C VAL A 5 -1.42 2.89 -9.31
N ILE A 6 -2.70 2.55 -9.35
CA ILE A 6 -3.79 3.52 -9.24
C ILE A 6 -4.25 3.58 -7.78
N GLY A 7 -4.22 4.77 -7.18
CA GLY A 7 -4.66 5.09 -5.82
C GLY A 7 -3.65 5.94 -5.03
N SER A 8 -3.96 6.19 -3.76
CA SER A 8 -3.21 7.10 -2.88
C SER A 8 -3.16 6.64 -1.42
N GLY A 9 -3.70 5.47 -1.11
CA GLY A 9 -3.79 4.90 0.24
C GLY A 9 -2.54 4.13 0.67
N GLY A 10 -2.62 3.56 1.88
CA GLY A 10 -1.52 2.81 2.49
C GLY A 10 -1.23 1.51 1.74
N ARG A 11 -2.28 0.86 1.24
CA ARG A 11 -2.17 -0.28 0.33
C ARG A 11 -1.39 0.05 -0.93
N GLU A 12 -1.71 1.16 -1.61
CA GLU A 12 -1.03 1.51 -2.86
C GLU A 12 0.44 1.85 -2.64
N HIS A 13 0.76 2.52 -1.52
CA HIS A 13 2.15 2.70 -1.14
C HIS A 13 2.83 1.34 -0.90
N ALA A 14 2.23 0.41 -0.15
CA ALA A 14 2.82 -0.90 0.09
C ALA A 14 3.04 -1.71 -1.20
N LEU A 15 2.08 -1.73 -2.11
CA LEU A 15 2.19 -2.40 -3.42
C LEU A 15 3.26 -1.75 -4.30
N ALA A 16 3.27 -0.42 -4.41
CA ALA A 16 4.27 0.29 -5.21
C ALA A 16 5.69 0.12 -4.65
N TRP A 17 5.84 0.23 -3.32
CA TRP A 17 7.11 -0.03 -2.63
C TRP A 17 7.60 -1.45 -2.91
N LYS A 18 6.71 -2.46 -2.82
CA LYS A 18 7.09 -3.85 -3.06
C LYS A 18 7.42 -4.13 -4.51
N ALA A 19 6.61 -3.63 -5.45
CA ALA A 19 6.85 -3.77 -6.88
C ALA A 19 8.20 -3.17 -7.29
N SER A 20 8.60 -2.05 -6.69
CA SER A 20 9.86 -1.39 -7.02
C SER A 20 11.12 -2.20 -6.65
N GLN A 21 11.00 -3.16 -5.73
CA GLN A 21 12.10 -4.05 -5.34
C GLN A 21 12.39 -5.12 -6.40
N SER A 22 11.47 -5.37 -7.34
CA SER A 22 11.72 -6.28 -8.45
C SER A 22 12.89 -5.78 -9.31
N VAL A 23 13.80 -6.69 -9.65
CA VAL A 23 14.99 -6.40 -10.48
C VAL A 23 14.59 -5.92 -11.86
N GLY A 24 13.49 -6.46 -12.40
CA GLY A 24 12.98 -6.11 -13.73
C GLY A 24 12.28 -4.74 -13.78
N VAL A 25 11.99 -4.12 -12.63
CA VAL A 25 11.26 -2.85 -12.56
C VAL A 25 12.21 -1.66 -12.61
N GLU A 26 12.02 -0.84 -13.63
CA GLU A 26 12.72 0.43 -13.84
C GLU A 26 12.06 1.55 -13.03
N LYS A 27 10.72 1.65 -13.11
CA LYS A 27 9.94 2.73 -12.51
C LYS A 27 8.53 2.26 -12.16
N VAL A 28 8.01 2.74 -11.04
CA VAL A 28 6.60 2.57 -10.63
C VAL A 28 5.95 3.94 -10.56
N PHE A 29 4.98 4.21 -11.42
CA PHE A 29 4.14 5.39 -11.34
C PHE A 29 2.97 5.15 -10.39
N VAL A 30 2.60 6.15 -9.59
CA VAL A 30 1.46 6.07 -8.67
C VAL A 30 0.51 7.22 -8.95
N ALA A 31 -0.75 6.93 -9.27
CA ALA A 31 -1.74 7.93 -9.69
C ALA A 31 -2.94 7.97 -8.72
N PRO A 32 -3.13 9.03 -7.90
CA PRO A 32 -2.26 10.20 -7.77
C PRO A 32 -1.06 10.00 -6.82
N GLY A 33 -1.03 8.89 -6.07
CA GLY A 33 -0.03 8.67 -5.02
C GLY A 33 -0.22 9.55 -3.78
N ASN A 34 0.74 9.48 -2.87
CA ASN A 34 0.76 10.25 -1.62
C ASN A 34 2.18 10.76 -1.31
N ALA A 35 2.37 11.43 -0.17
CA ALA A 35 3.68 11.98 0.16
C ALA A 35 4.78 10.92 0.28
N GLY A 36 4.45 9.72 0.76
CA GLY A 36 5.43 8.66 0.95
C GLY A 36 5.94 8.08 -0.37
N THR A 37 5.06 7.92 -1.37
CA THR A 37 5.44 7.40 -2.68
C THR A 37 6.36 8.34 -3.47
N ILE A 38 6.46 9.62 -3.09
CA ILE A 38 7.42 10.58 -3.67
C ILE A 38 8.86 10.28 -3.21
N THR A 39 9.02 9.81 -1.98
CA THR A 39 10.34 9.66 -1.33
C THR A 39 11.08 8.38 -1.70
N GLU A 40 10.44 7.48 -2.44
CA GLU A 40 10.98 6.17 -2.79
C GLU A 40 11.72 6.23 -4.14
N ALA A 41 12.94 5.67 -4.19
CA ALA A 41 13.89 5.88 -5.30
C ALA A 41 13.37 5.54 -6.71
N LYS A 42 12.42 4.60 -6.82
CA LYS A 42 11.86 4.11 -8.09
C LYS A 42 10.39 4.51 -8.28
N LEU A 43 9.79 5.25 -7.35
CA LEU A 43 8.40 5.66 -7.46
C LEU A 43 8.30 7.09 -8.00
N GLU A 44 7.16 7.41 -8.60
CA GLU A 44 6.82 8.77 -9.01
C GLU A 44 5.31 8.95 -9.00
N ASN A 45 4.87 10.04 -8.37
CA ASN A 45 3.46 10.39 -8.38
C ASN A 45 3.10 11.08 -9.68
N VAL A 46 1.93 10.73 -10.21
CA VAL A 46 1.39 11.32 -11.43
C VAL A 46 0.08 12.00 -11.07
N ALA A 47 -0.09 13.27 -11.43
CA ALA A 47 -1.25 14.08 -11.06
C ALA A 47 -2.52 13.72 -11.88
N ILE A 48 -2.91 12.45 -11.86
CA ILE A 48 -4.11 11.93 -12.52
C ILE A 48 -5.05 11.39 -11.44
N SER A 49 -6.31 11.81 -11.49
CA SER A 49 -7.34 11.32 -10.58
C SER A 49 -7.66 9.85 -10.85
N VAL A 50 -7.97 9.09 -9.81
CA VAL A 50 -8.38 7.68 -9.94
C VAL A 50 -9.65 7.50 -10.77
N GLY A 51 -10.50 8.53 -10.86
CA GLY A 51 -11.72 8.53 -11.67
C GLY A 51 -11.55 9.03 -13.10
N ASP A 52 -10.35 9.50 -13.48
CA ASP A 52 -10.06 9.97 -14.84
C ASP A 52 -9.49 8.82 -15.67
N ILE A 53 -10.34 7.84 -15.97
CA ILE A 53 -9.98 6.62 -16.71
C ILE A 53 -9.36 6.95 -18.08
N PRO A 54 -9.89 7.89 -18.89
CA PRO A 54 -9.26 8.25 -20.16
C PRO A 54 -7.83 8.74 -20.00
N ALA A 55 -7.56 9.63 -19.03
CA ALA A 55 -6.21 10.11 -18.77
C ALA A 55 -5.28 8.99 -18.26
N LEU A 56 -5.79 8.06 -17.45
CA LEU A 56 -5.03 6.90 -16.99
C LEU A 56 -4.62 5.97 -18.14
N VAL A 57 -5.53 5.70 -19.09
CA VAL A 57 -5.24 4.91 -20.29
C VAL A 57 -4.23 5.61 -21.19
N GLU A 58 -4.44 6.91 -21.46
CA GLU A 58 -3.54 7.70 -22.29
C GLU A 58 -2.12 7.72 -21.69
N PHE A 59 -2.02 7.98 -20.38
CA PHE A 59 -0.75 7.96 -19.68
C PHE A 59 -0.08 6.59 -19.76
N ALA A 60 -0.85 5.51 -19.56
CA ALA A 60 -0.33 4.15 -19.62
C ALA A 60 0.26 3.81 -21.00
N GLN A 61 -0.42 4.23 -22.08
CA GLN A 61 0.07 4.07 -23.45
C GLN A 61 1.33 4.90 -23.71
N GLN A 62 1.32 6.18 -23.33
CA GLN A 62 2.46 7.08 -23.54
C GLN A 62 3.72 6.62 -22.80
N GLN A 63 3.57 6.16 -21.56
CA GLN A 63 4.68 5.66 -20.75
C GLN A 63 5.06 4.21 -21.05
N LYS A 64 4.31 3.52 -21.92
CA LYS A 64 4.47 2.09 -22.22
C LYS A 64 4.43 1.25 -20.95
N ILE A 65 3.39 1.44 -20.15
CA ILE A 65 3.16 0.67 -18.94
C ILE A 65 2.88 -0.78 -19.30
N GLU A 66 3.61 -1.69 -18.67
CA GLU A 66 3.53 -3.14 -18.94
C GLU A 66 2.62 -3.85 -17.93
N LEU A 67 2.41 -3.26 -16.75
CA LEU A 67 1.51 -3.78 -15.73
C LEU A 67 0.81 -2.63 -15.00
N THR A 68 -0.52 -2.73 -14.87
CA THR A 68 -1.32 -1.80 -14.06
C THR A 68 -1.92 -2.54 -12.87
N ILE A 69 -1.74 -1.98 -11.67
CA ILE A 69 -2.33 -2.48 -10.42
C ILE A 69 -3.36 -1.46 -9.93
N VAL A 70 -4.62 -1.87 -9.82
CA VAL A 70 -5.71 -1.01 -9.36
C VAL A 70 -5.92 -1.21 -7.87
N GLY A 71 -5.72 -0.14 -7.09
CA GLY A 71 -5.93 -0.16 -5.65
C GLY A 71 -7.39 0.09 -5.24
N PRO A 72 -7.98 1.24 -5.56
CA PRO A 72 -9.35 1.59 -5.17
C PRO A 72 -10.43 0.74 -5.86
N GLU A 73 -11.56 0.60 -5.19
CA GLU A 73 -12.71 -0.16 -5.72
C GLU A 73 -13.49 0.61 -6.79
N GLN A 74 -13.67 1.92 -6.61
CA GLN A 74 -14.53 2.71 -7.49
C GLN A 74 -14.10 2.65 -8.98
N PRO A 75 -12.80 2.78 -9.34
CA PRO A 75 -12.37 2.65 -10.72
C PRO A 75 -12.66 1.26 -11.32
N LEU A 76 -12.64 0.18 -10.52
CA LEU A 76 -13.02 -1.15 -10.97
C LEU A 76 -14.50 -1.19 -11.37
N VAL A 77 -15.37 -0.59 -10.56
CA VAL A 77 -16.81 -0.47 -10.84
C VAL A 77 -17.06 0.40 -12.08
N ASP A 78 -16.26 1.45 -12.26
CA ASP A 78 -16.38 2.40 -13.36
C ASP A 78 -15.82 1.87 -14.70
N GLY A 79 -15.36 0.61 -14.75
CA GLY A 79 -14.92 -0.05 -15.98
C GLY A 79 -13.47 0.23 -16.37
N VAL A 80 -12.58 0.57 -15.41
CA VAL A 80 -11.14 0.77 -15.70
C VAL A 80 -10.51 -0.48 -16.34
N VAL A 81 -10.98 -1.67 -15.96
CA VAL A 81 -10.50 -2.95 -16.51
C VAL A 81 -10.82 -3.04 -18.00
N ASP A 82 -12.08 -2.81 -18.37
CA ASP A 82 -12.54 -2.84 -19.77
C ASP A 82 -11.80 -1.82 -20.63
N ALA A 83 -11.61 -0.60 -20.10
CA ALA A 83 -10.91 0.47 -20.81
C ALA A 83 -9.44 0.12 -21.09
N PHE A 84 -8.73 -0.45 -20.11
CA PHE A 84 -7.34 -0.89 -20.26
C PHE A 84 -7.22 -2.09 -21.22
N GLN A 85 -8.14 -3.06 -21.14
CA GLN A 85 -8.15 -4.21 -22.04
C GLN A 85 -8.42 -3.80 -23.50
N GLN A 86 -9.38 -2.90 -23.74
CA GLN A 86 -9.66 -2.36 -25.08
C GLN A 86 -8.44 -1.62 -25.67
N ALA A 87 -7.61 -1.03 -24.81
CA ALA A 87 -6.36 -0.39 -25.17
C ALA A 87 -5.17 -1.36 -25.34
N GLY A 88 -5.38 -2.67 -25.15
CA GLY A 88 -4.33 -3.69 -25.23
C GLY A 88 -3.36 -3.69 -24.06
N LEU A 89 -3.76 -3.15 -22.90
CA LEU A 89 -2.94 -3.05 -21.68
C LEU A 89 -3.24 -4.21 -20.72
N MET A 90 -2.22 -4.67 -19.99
CA MET A 90 -2.32 -5.82 -19.08
C MET A 90 -2.94 -5.42 -17.71
N ILE A 91 -3.99 -6.14 -17.30
CA ILE A 91 -4.70 -5.99 -16.02
C ILE A 91 -5.30 -7.36 -15.58
N SER A 92 -5.29 -7.68 -14.28
CA SER A 92 -5.74 -8.99 -13.76
C SER A 92 -7.25 -9.06 -13.50
N GLU A 93 -7.88 -10.19 -13.82
CA GLU A 93 -9.27 -10.54 -13.49
C GLU A 93 -9.31 -11.88 -12.72
N ASP A 94 -9.95 -11.92 -11.54
CA ASP A 94 -10.67 -13.12 -11.07
C ASP A 94 -11.59 -12.88 -9.86
N GLY A 95 -12.76 -13.52 -9.90
CA GLY A 95 -13.76 -13.49 -8.84
C GLY A 95 -14.55 -14.80 -8.74
N THR A 96 -14.41 -15.53 -7.61
CA THR A 96 -15.47 -15.98 -6.66
C THR A 96 -15.04 -17.15 -5.75
N PRO A 97 -15.20 -17.07 -4.40
CA PRO A 97 -15.77 -18.18 -3.58
C PRO A 97 -16.66 -17.73 -2.37
N LYS A 98 -17.48 -18.63 -1.78
CA LYS A 98 -18.46 -18.33 -0.69
C LYS A 98 -17.86 -17.69 0.59
N VAL A 99 -18.50 -16.62 1.10
CA VAL A 99 -17.81 -15.47 1.71
C VAL A 99 -18.74 -14.63 2.64
N ILE A 100 -18.19 -13.89 3.63
CA ILE A 100 -18.90 -12.88 4.46
C ILE A 100 -19.06 -11.54 3.70
N GLU A 101 -18.01 -11.03 3.04
CA GLU A 101 -18.07 -10.02 1.97
C GLU A 101 -16.94 -10.29 0.95
N TYR A 102 -17.21 -10.10 -0.35
CA TYR A 102 -16.17 -10.18 -1.38
C TYR A 102 -15.44 -8.85 -1.43
N ASN A 103 -14.12 -8.92 -1.51
CA ASN A 103 -13.33 -7.76 -1.89
C ASN A 103 -12.41 -8.16 -3.03
N CYS A 104 -12.61 -7.58 -4.22
CA CYS A 104 -11.87 -7.92 -5.44
C CYS A 104 -10.49 -7.22 -5.52
N ARG A 105 -9.94 -6.83 -4.37
CA ARG A 105 -8.69 -6.08 -4.24
C ARG A 105 -8.04 -6.38 -2.90
N PHE A 106 -6.75 -6.10 -2.84
CA PHE A 106 -5.97 -6.09 -1.60
C PHE A 106 -6.64 -5.23 -0.51
N GLY A 107 -6.60 -5.70 0.75
CA GLY A 107 -7.15 -4.99 1.91
C GLY A 107 -6.30 -3.80 2.36
N ASP A 108 -6.89 -2.84 3.04
CA ASP A 108 -6.16 -1.77 3.74
C ASP A 108 -6.70 -1.72 5.17
N PRO A 109 -5.91 -2.00 6.22
CA PRO A 109 -4.44 -2.01 6.25
C PRO A 109 -3.75 -3.38 6.12
N GLU A 110 -4.41 -4.41 5.60
CA GLU A 110 -3.87 -5.79 5.56
C GLU A 110 -2.67 -5.94 4.62
N THR A 111 -2.60 -5.14 3.56
CA THR A 111 -1.54 -5.24 2.55
C THR A 111 -0.16 -4.88 3.10
N GLN A 112 -0.10 -3.88 3.98
CA GLN A 112 1.13 -3.36 4.56
C GLN A 112 1.98 -4.47 5.24
N PRO A 113 1.46 -5.25 6.20
CA PRO A 113 2.20 -6.37 6.79
C PRO A 113 2.43 -7.54 5.82
N ILE A 114 1.51 -7.83 4.89
CA ILE A 114 1.71 -8.91 3.91
C ILE A 114 2.89 -8.59 2.98
N MET A 115 2.96 -7.36 2.46
CA MET A 115 4.05 -6.92 1.57
C MET A 115 5.41 -6.87 2.28
N MET A 116 5.44 -6.59 3.58
CA MET A 116 6.66 -6.71 4.38
C MET A 116 7.15 -8.15 4.49
N ARG A 117 6.26 -9.14 4.53
CA ARG A 117 6.63 -10.57 4.61
C ARG A 117 6.92 -11.20 3.26
N LEU A 118 6.30 -10.73 2.17
CA LEU A 118 6.46 -11.36 0.86
C LEU A 118 7.94 -11.35 0.43
N GLN A 119 8.54 -12.52 0.20
CA GLN A 119 9.92 -12.62 -0.30
C GLN A 119 9.96 -12.83 -1.81
N SER A 120 8.97 -13.53 -2.37
CA SER A 120 8.81 -13.67 -3.82
C SER A 120 8.60 -12.33 -4.51
N ASP A 121 8.94 -12.29 -5.80
CA ASP A 121 8.74 -11.12 -6.65
C ASP A 121 7.25 -10.90 -6.93
N LEU A 122 6.67 -9.85 -6.33
CA LEU A 122 5.27 -9.47 -6.52
C LEU A 122 4.93 -9.26 -8.00
N VAL A 123 5.83 -8.65 -8.78
CA VAL A 123 5.58 -8.32 -10.17
C VAL A 123 5.54 -9.59 -11.01
N ALA A 124 6.47 -10.52 -10.76
CA ALA A 124 6.44 -11.82 -11.42
C ALA A 124 5.15 -12.60 -11.11
N LEU A 125 4.67 -12.54 -9.86
CA LEU A 125 3.40 -13.15 -9.46
C LEU A 125 2.20 -12.50 -10.17
N CYS A 126 2.13 -11.17 -10.21
CA CYS A 126 1.07 -10.44 -10.92
C CYS A 126 1.06 -10.73 -12.42
N LEU A 127 2.23 -10.76 -13.07
CA LEU A 127 2.36 -11.12 -14.49
C LEU A 127 1.95 -12.58 -14.73
N GLY A 128 2.36 -13.49 -13.84
CA GLY A 128 1.93 -14.89 -13.86
C GLY A 128 0.40 -15.02 -13.75
N ALA A 129 -0.23 -14.23 -12.88
CA ALA A 129 -1.69 -14.16 -12.75
C ALA A 129 -2.36 -13.70 -14.05
N CYS A 130 -1.91 -12.58 -14.61
CA CYS A 130 -2.43 -12.05 -15.87
C CYS A 130 -2.23 -13.03 -17.04
N ALA A 131 -1.20 -13.88 -16.99
CA ALA A 131 -0.92 -14.90 -17.99
C ALA A 131 -1.63 -16.25 -17.73
N GLY A 132 -2.38 -16.40 -16.63
CA GLY A 132 -3.01 -17.66 -16.25
C GLY A 132 -2.02 -18.77 -15.88
N LYS A 133 -0.85 -18.41 -15.34
CA LYS A 133 0.28 -19.31 -15.02
C LYS A 133 0.65 -19.32 -13.53
N LEU A 134 -0.26 -18.89 -12.65
CA LEU A 134 -0.02 -18.91 -11.21
C LEU A 134 0.17 -20.33 -10.64
N ASP A 135 -0.38 -21.34 -11.31
CA ASP A 135 -0.19 -22.76 -10.99
C ASP A 135 1.28 -23.21 -11.05
N GLN A 136 2.12 -22.45 -11.75
CA GLN A 136 3.56 -22.69 -11.90
C GLN A 136 4.42 -21.88 -10.92
N ALA A 137 3.81 -20.98 -10.13
CA ALA A 137 4.52 -20.11 -9.22
C ALA A 137 4.55 -20.68 -7.79
N THR A 138 5.70 -20.54 -7.14
CA THR A 138 5.83 -20.74 -5.69
C THR A 138 5.89 -19.37 -5.01
N ILE A 139 5.15 -19.21 -3.92
CA ILE A 139 5.17 -18.00 -3.11
C ILE A 139 5.89 -18.26 -1.78
N GLU A 140 6.86 -17.42 -1.47
CA GLU A 140 7.68 -17.47 -0.27
C GLU A 140 7.43 -16.22 0.57
N PHE A 141 7.37 -16.43 1.87
CA PHE A 141 7.19 -15.38 2.87
C PHE A 141 8.24 -15.50 3.96
N ASP A 142 8.68 -14.36 4.47
CA ASP A 142 9.45 -14.25 5.70
C ASP A 142 8.70 -14.96 6.83
N SER A 143 9.43 -15.82 7.54
CA SER A 143 8.89 -16.61 8.65
C SER A 143 8.52 -15.74 9.85
N ARG A 144 9.10 -14.55 9.96
CA ARG A 144 8.75 -13.56 11.00
C ARG A 144 7.30 -13.13 10.90
N ALA A 145 6.72 -12.81 12.04
CA ALA A 145 5.42 -12.15 12.13
C ALA A 145 5.53 -10.71 11.64
N ALA A 146 4.41 -10.14 11.16
CA ALA A 146 4.30 -8.73 10.80
C ALA A 146 3.06 -8.12 11.44
N VAL A 147 3.21 -6.95 12.05
CA VAL A 147 2.10 -6.21 12.66
C VAL A 147 2.12 -4.77 12.14
N GLY A 148 0.96 -4.30 11.69
CA GLY A 148 0.74 -2.92 11.24
C GLY A 148 -0.23 -2.19 12.18
N VAL A 149 0.16 -1.03 12.67
CA VAL A 149 -0.67 -0.14 13.49
C VAL A 149 -1.02 1.10 12.68
N VAL A 150 -2.31 1.35 12.48
CA VAL A 150 -2.80 2.54 11.77
C VAL A 150 -2.78 3.75 12.70
N LEU A 151 -2.18 4.84 12.22
CA LEU A 151 -2.27 6.15 12.86
C LEU A 151 -3.30 6.99 12.07
N ALA A 152 -4.30 7.51 12.80
CA ALA A 152 -5.45 8.22 12.25
C ALA A 152 -5.51 9.66 12.75
N ALA A 153 -6.08 10.54 11.92
CA ALA A 153 -6.36 11.92 12.28
C ALA A 153 -7.43 11.99 13.37
N LYS A 154 -7.36 13.03 14.20
CA LYS A 154 -8.30 13.29 15.28
C LYS A 154 -9.75 13.29 14.77
N GLY A 155 -10.61 12.48 15.38
CA GLY A 155 -12.05 12.45 15.07
C GLY A 155 -12.46 11.43 13.99
N TYR A 156 -11.52 10.73 13.36
CA TYR A 156 -11.85 9.59 12.49
C TYR A 156 -12.67 8.53 13.28
N PRO A 157 -13.75 7.94 12.71
CA PRO A 157 -14.20 7.98 11.31
C PRO A 157 -15.19 9.12 10.95
N ALA A 158 -15.46 10.04 11.88
CA ALA A 158 -16.34 11.18 11.63
C ALA A 158 -15.59 12.32 10.93
N SER A 159 -15.83 13.58 11.30
CA SER A 159 -15.07 14.71 10.78
C SER A 159 -13.67 14.76 11.39
N TYR A 160 -12.67 14.98 10.55
CA TYR A 160 -11.27 15.09 10.94
C TYR A 160 -10.60 16.29 10.24
N PRO A 161 -9.65 16.97 10.90
CA PRO A 161 -8.87 18.03 10.28
C PRO A 161 -7.88 17.45 9.25
N LYS A 162 -7.33 18.32 8.41
CA LYS A 162 -6.27 18.03 7.46
C LYS A 162 -5.24 19.17 7.50
N GLY A 163 -4.02 18.87 7.09
CA GLY A 163 -2.94 19.84 6.96
C GLY A 163 -2.01 19.91 8.16
N ASP A 164 -2.17 19.03 9.16
CA ASP A 164 -1.24 18.95 10.30
C ASP A 164 0.10 18.42 9.81
N VAL A 165 1.18 19.11 10.17
CA VAL A 165 2.55 18.70 9.83
C VAL A 165 2.90 17.43 10.59
N ILE A 166 3.38 16.44 9.85
CA ILE A 166 3.82 15.14 10.38
C ILE A 166 5.33 15.20 10.59
N LEU A 167 5.77 14.97 11.82
CA LEU A 167 7.18 14.99 12.22
C LEU A 167 7.69 13.57 12.49
N GLY A 168 9.01 13.36 12.31
CA GLY A 168 9.69 12.12 12.70
C GLY A 168 9.54 10.96 11.71
N LEU A 169 9.22 11.23 10.44
CA LEU A 169 9.17 10.19 9.41
C LEU A 169 10.56 9.67 9.03
N GLU A 170 11.56 10.53 9.17
CA GLU A 170 12.96 10.33 8.80
C GLU A 170 13.81 9.63 9.87
N THR A 171 13.30 9.46 11.09
CA THR A 171 14.04 8.91 12.24
C THR A 171 14.29 7.41 12.11
N ASN A 172 13.34 6.68 11.52
CA ASN A 172 13.50 5.24 11.34
C ASN A 172 14.56 4.92 10.28
N LYS A 173 15.62 4.23 10.70
CA LYS A 173 16.68 3.69 9.83
C LYS A 173 16.71 2.16 9.77
N ALA A 174 15.83 1.50 10.52
CA ALA A 174 15.79 0.05 10.58
C ALA A 174 15.07 -0.54 9.34
N VAL A 175 15.51 -1.72 8.91
CA VAL A 175 15.01 -2.39 7.70
C VAL A 175 13.85 -3.35 7.97
N ASP A 176 13.62 -3.70 9.24
CA ASP A 176 12.59 -4.61 9.72
C ASP A 176 11.29 -3.89 10.10
N ARG A 177 11.23 -2.57 9.94
CA ARG A 177 10.04 -1.75 10.18
C ARG A 177 9.94 -0.60 9.19
N LYS A 178 8.71 -0.23 8.84
CA LYS A 178 8.41 0.76 7.82
C LYS A 178 7.11 1.50 8.11
N THR A 179 7.12 2.81 7.85
CA THR A 179 5.92 3.64 7.87
C THR A 179 5.35 3.74 6.47
N PHE A 180 4.17 3.14 6.24
CA PHE A 180 3.44 3.31 5.00
C PHE A 180 2.52 4.51 5.09
N HIS A 181 2.57 5.37 4.08
CA HIS A 181 1.72 6.55 3.98
C HIS A 181 0.39 6.19 3.35
N ALA A 182 -0.70 6.68 3.93
CA ALA A 182 -2.05 6.67 3.37
C ALA A 182 -2.50 8.10 3.08
N GLY A 183 -3.36 8.69 3.93
CA GLY A 183 -3.82 10.06 3.79
C GLY A 183 -2.75 11.10 4.12
N THR A 184 -1.73 11.24 3.27
CA THR A 184 -0.69 12.27 3.38
C THR A 184 -0.46 12.99 2.05
N THR A 185 -0.04 14.25 2.10
CA THR A 185 0.39 15.02 0.93
C THR A 185 1.59 15.89 1.28
N MET A 186 2.32 16.35 0.26
CA MET A 186 3.32 17.42 0.43
C MET A 186 2.64 18.78 0.42
N LYS A 187 2.98 19.64 1.37
CA LYS A 187 2.57 21.04 1.42
C LYS A 187 3.70 21.88 2.02
N ASP A 188 4.12 22.93 1.30
CA ASP A 188 5.16 23.86 1.75
C ASP A 188 6.45 23.17 2.23
N GLY A 189 6.89 22.12 1.51
CA GLY A 189 8.08 21.34 1.85
C GLY A 189 7.91 20.32 2.97
N HIS A 190 6.73 20.21 3.57
CA HIS A 190 6.44 19.30 4.68
C HIS A 190 5.44 18.22 4.27
N VAL A 191 5.54 17.05 4.90
CA VAL A 191 4.49 16.03 4.83
C VAL A 191 3.37 16.42 5.80
N VAL A 192 2.13 16.47 5.30
CA VAL A 192 0.96 16.83 6.11
C VAL A 192 -0.17 15.80 6.03
N THR A 193 -1.05 15.78 7.04
CA THR A 193 -2.26 14.95 7.06
C THR A 193 -3.21 15.35 5.92
N ALA A 194 -3.79 14.37 5.23
CA ALA A 194 -4.69 14.57 4.09
C ALA A 194 -5.90 13.62 4.03
N GLY A 195 -6.03 12.70 4.99
CA GLY A 195 -7.11 11.72 5.08
C GLY A 195 -7.34 11.22 6.51
N GLY A 196 -8.40 10.45 6.72
CA GLY A 196 -8.77 9.95 8.05
C GLY A 196 -7.76 8.96 8.62
N ARG A 197 -7.41 7.92 7.83
CA ARG A 197 -6.24 7.08 8.08
C ARG A 197 -5.03 7.73 7.42
N VAL A 198 -4.00 8.04 8.20
CA VAL A 198 -2.88 8.87 7.75
C VAL A 198 -1.66 8.00 7.45
N LEU A 199 -1.26 7.14 8.38
CA LEU A 199 -0.09 6.27 8.25
C LEU A 199 -0.40 4.86 8.75
N CYS A 200 0.44 3.90 8.41
CA CYS A 200 0.50 2.57 9.01
C CYS A 200 1.95 2.24 9.38
N ALA A 201 2.26 2.24 10.68
CA ALA A 201 3.54 1.81 11.22
C ALA A 201 3.57 0.28 11.25
N THR A 202 4.42 -0.33 10.42
CA THR A 202 4.48 -1.79 10.25
C THR A 202 5.85 -2.30 10.64
N ALA A 203 5.92 -3.39 11.41
CA ALA A 203 7.18 -4.00 11.82
C ALA A 203 7.14 -5.53 11.74
N LEU A 204 8.31 -6.12 11.56
CA LEU A 204 8.59 -7.55 11.63
C LEU A 204 9.14 -7.93 13.01
N GLY A 205 8.88 -9.16 13.44
CA GLY A 205 9.41 -9.72 14.68
C GLY A 205 9.45 -11.25 14.66
N GLN A 206 10.29 -11.88 15.48
CA GLN A 206 10.34 -13.35 15.55
C GLN A 206 9.04 -13.92 16.13
N SER A 207 8.31 -13.10 16.89
CA SER A 207 6.97 -13.39 17.37
C SER A 207 6.01 -12.24 17.06
N VAL A 208 4.70 -12.49 17.23
CA VAL A 208 3.67 -11.44 17.07
C VAL A 208 3.85 -10.37 18.14
N THR A 209 4.22 -10.77 19.35
CA THR A 209 4.52 -9.84 20.46
C THR A 209 5.67 -8.90 20.11
N GLU A 210 6.78 -9.43 19.59
CA GLU A 210 7.93 -8.61 19.18
C GLU A 210 7.57 -7.66 18.03
N ALA A 211 6.89 -8.17 17.01
CA ALA A 211 6.46 -7.36 15.87
C ALA A 211 5.53 -6.20 16.30
N GLN A 212 4.61 -6.48 17.22
CA GLN A 212 3.72 -5.49 17.79
C GLN A 212 4.49 -4.41 18.56
N GLN A 213 5.40 -4.80 19.45
CA GLN A 213 6.22 -3.87 20.24
C GLN A 213 7.07 -2.98 19.34
N SER A 214 7.70 -3.55 18.31
CA SER A 214 8.50 -2.79 17.34
C SER A 214 7.65 -1.80 16.54
N ALA A 215 6.42 -2.18 16.17
CA ALA A 215 5.48 -1.26 15.51
C ALA A 215 5.06 -0.10 16.43
N TYR A 216 4.87 -0.36 17.74
CA TYR A 216 4.59 0.69 18.72
C TYR A 216 5.79 1.61 18.97
N GLN A 217 7.00 1.07 19.03
CA GLN A 217 8.23 1.88 19.11
C GLN A 217 8.39 2.79 17.89
N LEU A 218 8.07 2.29 16.69
CA LEU A 218 8.12 3.09 15.47
C LEU A 218 7.14 4.27 15.51
N LEU A 219 5.93 4.09 16.05
CA LEU A 219 4.97 5.20 16.12
C LEU A 219 5.28 6.23 17.20
N GLU A 220 6.08 5.90 18.22
CA GLU A 220 6.54 6.87 19.22
C GLU A 220 7.47 7.92 18.61
N GLU A 221 8.12 7.58 17.50
CA GLU A 221 8.97 8.50 16.75
C GLU A 221 8.16 9.51 15.92
N ILE A 222 6.87 9.24 15.67
CA ILE A 222 6.01 10.01 14.75
C ILE A 222 5.03 10.87 15.53
N SER A 223 4.90 12.14 15.17
CA SER A 223 3.94 13.04 15.84
C SER A 223 3.26 14.03 14.90
N TRP A 224 2.00 14.35 15.22
CA TRP A 224 1.25 15.51 14.74
C TRP A 224 0.11 15.80 15.73
N GLU A 225 -0.58 16.93 15.57
CA GLU A 225 -1.67 17.31 16.47
C GLU A 225 -2.83 16.31 16.43
N GLY A 226 -3.12 15.69 17.58
CA GLY A 226 -4.30 14.82 17.73
C GLY A 226 -4.20 13.47 17.02
N VAL A 227 -2.99 12.99 16.73
CA VAL A 227 -2.75 11.60 16.28
C VAL A 227 -3.44 10.61 17.22
N SER A 228 -4.10 9.61 16.63
CA SER A 228 -4.79 8.56 17.37
C SER A 228 -4.51 7.19 16.76
N TYR A 229 -4.38 6.18 17.62
CA TYR A 229 -4.18 4.79 17.23
C TYR A 229 -4.69 3.88 18.34
N ARG A 230 -5.01 2.63 18.00
CA ARG A 230 -5.32 1.60 18.99
C ARG A 230 -4.03 1.12 19.65
N THR A 231 -4.12 0.72 20.92
CA THR A 231 -2.99 0.23 21.73
C THR A 231 -2.99 -1.30 21.91
N ASP A 232 -3.93 -2.00 21.28
CA ASP A 232 -4.17 -3.44 21.44
C ASP A 232 -4.16 -4.21 20.10
N ILE A 233 -3.61 -3.64 19.03
CA ILE A 233 -3.48 -4.34 17.75
C ILE A 233 -2.77 -5.69 17.94
N ALA A 234 -3.32 -6.77 17.38
CA ALA A 234 -2.83 -8.16 17.52
C ALA A 234 -2.99 -8.82 18.91
N TYR A 235 -3.70 -8.21 19.88
CA TYR A 235 -3.84 -8.78 21.25
C TYR A 235 -4.34 -10.24 21.29
N ARG A 236 -5.24 -10.63 20.38
CA ARG A 236 -5.77 -12.02 20.33
C ARG A 236 -4.73 -13.02 19.84
N ALA A 237 -3.84 -12.62 18.94
CA ALA A 237 -2.76 -13.46 18.45
C ALA A 237 -1.69 -13.62 19.54
N ILE A 238 -1.35 -12.52 20.22
CA ILE A 238 -0.44 -12.53 21.38
C ILE A 238 -0.97 -13.41 22.52
N ALA A 239 -2.28 -13.36 22.80
CA ALA A 239 -2.89 -14.23 23.80
C ALA A 239 -2.76 -15.73 23.47
N ARG A 240 -2.69 -16.10 22.18
CA ARG A 240 -2.47 -17.49 21.71
C ARG A 240 -1.00 -17.88 21.67
N GLU A 241 -0.11 -16.92 21.44
CA GLU A 241 1.35 -17.13 21.49
C GLU A 241 1.81 -17.50 22.89
N ASN A 242 1.15 -16.96 23.91
CA ASN A 242 1.46 -17.18 25.32
C ASN A 242 0.70 -18.35 25.97
N SER A 243 -0.11 -19.09 25.21
CA SER A 243 -0.92 -20.23 25.68
C SER A 243 -0.34 -21.56 25.21
#